data_AF-D1AP09-F1
#
_entry.id   AF-D1AP09-F1
#
_cell.length_a   1.000
_cell.length_b   1.000
_cell.length_c   1.000
_cell.angle_alpha   90.00
_cell.angle_beta   90.00
_cell.angle_gamma   90.00
#
_symmetry.space_group_name_H-M   'P 1'
#
loop_
_entity.id
_entity.type
_entity.pdbx_description
1 polymer ?
#
loop_
_entity_poly.entity_id
_entity_poly.type
_entity_poly.pdbx_seq_one_letter_code
_entity_poly.pdbx_strand_id
1 'polypeptide(L)'
;MKKAILLFIIIFSAAINAKTLTKSEKQEVLRQFSVFQKALEAKDGKILKGMINFPVEITAYGRDYEEAVKESEFMESLNEVTEELGGISYMNVNIESGSVSDYLKKGHACNIKYTGNFRENELHITETFVPGEITSCGGYTTYKFKMYKNKLKLFDVERKY
;
A
#
# COMPACT_ATOMS: atom_id res chain seq x y z
N MET A 1 34.99 -9.39 47.29
CA MET A 1 33.56 -9.04 47.26
C MET A 1 33.40 -7.58 46.86
N LYS A 2 33.13 -7.28 45.58
CA LYS A 2 32.76 -5.94 45.09
C LYS A 2 32.33 -6.05 43.61
N LYS A 3 31.13 -5.56 43.30
CA LYS A 3 30.54 -5.28 41.97
C LYS A 3 30.05 -6.53 41.19
N ALA A 4 29.00 -7.24 41.65
CA ALA A 4 27.61 -6.99 41.23
C ALA A 4 27.54 -6.58 39.74
N ILE A 5 27.46 -7.52 38.79
CA ILE A 5 26.20 -8.12 38.31
C ILE A 5 25.05 -7.09 38.31
N LEU A 6 25.21 -5.99 37.58
CA LEU A 6 24.08 -5.12 37.22
C LEU A 6 24.41 -4.24 36.00
N LEU A 7 24.88 -4.87 34.93
CA LEU A 7 24.97 -4.22 33.61
C LEU A 7 24.45 -5.15 32.51
N PHE A 8 23.51 -6.03 32.87
CA PHE A 8 22.76 -6.90 31.98
C PHE A 8 21.29 -6.46 31.79
N ILE A 9 20.91 -5.27 32.29
CA ILE A 9 19.53 -4.75 32.22
C ILE A 9 19.53 -3.28 31.77
N ILE A 10 20.23 -2.97 30.67
CA ILE A 10 19.86 -1.83 29.82
C ILE A 10 19.93 -2.29 28.35
N ILE A 11 19.40 -3.47 28.09
CA ILE A 11 18.77 -3.78 26.81
C ILE A 11 17.27 -3.76 27.12
N PHE A 12 16.78 -2.63 27.63
CA PHE A 12 15.35 -2.37 27.63
C PHE A 12 15.01 -1.95 26.21
N SER A 13 14.84 -2.97 25.37
CA SER A 13 13.68 -3.13 24.51
C SER A 13 12.91 -1.84 24.24
N ALA A 14 13.51 -0.90 23.53
CA ALA A 14 12.75 -0.05 22.64
C ALA A 14 12.40 -0.91 21.41
N ALA A 15 11.63 -1.98 21.66
CA ALA A 15 10.67 -2.41 20.67
C ALA A 15 9.78 -1.18 20.50
N ILE A 16 10.05 -0.41 19.44
CA ILE A 16 9.18 0.64 18.97
C ILE A 16 7.90 -0.12 18.61
N ASN A 17 7.02 -0.29 19.59
CA ASN A 17 5.69 -0.84 19.36
C ASN A 17 5.03 0.20 18.47
N ALA A 18 4.98 -0.09 17.17
CA ALA A 18 4.19 0.70 16.24
C ALA A 18 2.77 0.72 16.80
N LYS A 19 2.33 1.90 17.23
CA LYS A 19 1.01 2.07 17.83
C LYS A 19 -0.04 1.62 16.82
N THR A 20 -0.85 0.63 17.19
CA THR A 20 -2.01 0.22 16.39
C THR A 20 -2.95 1.39 16.19
N LEU A 21 -3.48 1.56 14.97
CA LEU A 21 -4.45 2.61 14.68
C LEU A 21 -5.72 2.45 15.53
N THR A 22 -6.15 3.55 16.11
CA THR A 22 -7.48 3.73 16.69
C THR A 22 -8.55 3.65 15.61
N LYS A 23 -9.82 3.49 16.02
CA LYS A 23 -10.95 3.44 15.10
C LYS A 23 -11.02 4.70 14.23
N SER A 24 -10.89 5.89 14.81
CA SER A 24 -10.94 7.16 14.08
C SER A 24 -9.77 7.31 13.10
N GLU A 25 -8.57 6.86 13.47
CA GLU A 25 -7.42 6.88 12.55
C GLU A 25 -7.64 5.94 11.36
N LYS A 26 -8.21 4.74 11.56
CA LYS A 26 -8.58 3.84 10.46
C LYS A 26 -9.62 4.47 9.54
N GLN A 27 -10.63 5.14 10.11
CA GLN A 27 -11.66 5.83 9.33
C GLN A 27 -11.05 6.93 8.45
N GLU A 28 -10.10 7.69 8.98
CA GLU A 28 -9.41 8.71 8.19
C GLU A 28 -8.53 8.11 7.09
N VAL A 29 -7.82 7.01 7.38
CA VAL A 29 -7.08 6.25 6.36
C VAL A 29 -8.01 5.81 5.24
N LEU A 30 -9.15 5.21 5.55
CA LEU A 30 -10.11 4.76 4.56
C LEU A 30 -10.74 5.90 3.77
N ARG A 31 -11.06 7.02 4.43
CA ARG A 31 -11.58 8.22 3.75
C ARG A 31 -10.59 8.75 2.72
N GLN A 32 -9.31 8.85 3.06
CA GLN A 32 -8.27 9.26 2.12
C GLN A 32 -8.03 8.19 1.05
N PHE A 33 -8.06 6.92 1.40
CA PHE A 33 -7.95 5.83 0.42
C PHE A 33 -9.06 5.88 -0.63
N SER A 34 -10.29 6.22 -0.25
CA SER A 34 -11.36 6.45 -1.24
C SER A 34 -11.13 7.67 -2.14
N VAL A 35 -10.42 8.70 -1.67
CA VAL A 35 -9.97 9.82 -2.53
C VAL A 35 -8.93 9.32 -3.53
N PHE A 36 -7.99 8.49 -3.07
CA PHE A 36 -6.99 7.86 -3.94
C PHE A 36 -7.63 6.98 -5.02
N GLN A 37 -8.61 6.13 -4.67
CA GLN A 37 -9.34 5.29 -5.63
C GLN A 37 -10.03 6.12 -6.73
N LYS A 38 -10.71 7.21 -6.36
CA LYS A 38 -11.33 8.13 -7.32
C LYS A 38 -10.30 8.83 -8.22
N ALA A 39 -9.14 9.17 -7.66
CA ALA A 39 -8.07 9.77 -8.42
C ALA A 39 -7.45 8.79 -9.44
N LEU A 40 -7.38 7.49 -9.13
CA LEU A 40 -7.00 6.45 -10.09
C LEU A 40 -8.00 6.36 -11.24
N GLU A 41 -9.31 6.28 -10.95
CA GLU A 41 -10.35 6.18 -11.97
C GLU A 41 -10.38 7.39 -12.91
N ALA A 42 -10.20 8.58 -12.34
CA ALA A 42 -10.18 9.84 -13.07
C ALA A 42 -8.82 10.15 -13.73
N LYS A 43 -7.79 9.34 -13.48
CA LYS A 43 -6.39 9.65 -13.82
C LYS A 43 -5.96 11.05 -13.35
N ASP A 44 -6.34 11.44 -12.13
CA ASP A 44 -6.01 12.76 -11.54
C ASP A 44 -4.56 12.75 -11.03
N GLY A 45 -3.63 13.10 -11.92
CA GLY A 45 -2.20 13.12 -11.61
C GLY A 45 -1.83 14.07 -10.46
N LYS A 46 -2.57 15.15 -10.25
CA LYS A 46 -2.29 16.12 -9.18
C LYS A 46 -2.57 15.52 -7.80
N ILE A 47 -3.70 14.83 -7.64
CA ILE A 47 -4.03 14.13 -6.39
C ILE A 47 -3.09 12.95 -6.19
N LEU A 48 -2.89 12.12 -7.23
CA LEU A 48 -2.05 10.92 -7.16
C LEU A 48 -0.61 11.26 -6.76
N LYS A 49 0.01 12.27 -7.36
CA LYS A 49 1.35 12.77 -6.96
C LYS A 49 1.39 13.25 -5.51
N GLY A 50 0.26 13.75 -5.00
CA GLY A 50 0.12 14.14 -3.60
C GLY A 50 0.04 12.97 -2.62
N MET A 51 -0.29 11.76 -3.08
CA MET A 51 -0.57 10.57 -2.25
C MET A 51 0.37 9.40 -2.52
N ILE A 52 1.17 9.46 -3.57
CA ILE A 52 2.22 8.48 -3.87
C ILE A 52 3.53 9.18 -3.57
N ASN A 53 4.25 8.73 -2.53
CA ASN A 53 5.62 9.17 -2.29
C ASN A 53 6.54 8.18 -2.99
N PHE A 54 7.20 8.54 -4.08
CA PHE A 54 8.41 7.83 -4.48
C PHE A 54 9.49 8.16 -3.43
N PRO A 55 10.03 7.15 -2.72
CA PRO A 55 10.73 6.02 -3.32
C PRO A 55 10.07 4.70 -2.94
N VAL A 56 8.91 4.44 -3.52
CA VAL A 56 8.40 3.08 -3.60
C VAL A 56 8.85 2.57 -4.94
N GLU A 57 9.58 1.46 -4.95
CA GLU A 57 10.02 0.77 -6.15
C GLU A 57 8.78 0.29 -6.92
N ILE A 58 8.15 1.21 -7.65
CA ILE A 58 7.13 0.91 -8.63
C ILE A 58 7.90 0.73 -9.93
N THR A 59 8.19 -0.52 -10.28
CA THR A 59 8.83 -0.88 -11.53
C THR A 59 7.86 -0.63 -12.68
N ALA A 60 7.68 0.64 -13.05
CA ALA A 60 7.27 1.00 -14.40
C ALA A 60 8.48 0.75 -15.31
N TYR A 61 8.52 -0.43 -15.95
CA TYR A 61 9.53 -0.83 -16.93
C TYR A 61 11.01 -0.72 -16.48
N GLY A 62 11.36 -1.28 -15.32
CA GLY A 62 12.75 -1.53 -14.95
C GLY A 62 13.59 -0.28 -14.66
N ARG A 63 12.96 0.77 -14.11
CA ARG A 63 13.68 1.93 -13.57
C ARG A 63 13.55 1.97 -12.06
N ASP A 64 14.68 1.78 -11.39
CA ASP A 64 14.82 1.91 -9.94
C ASP A 64 14.86 3.41 -9.60
N TYR A 65 13.90 3.89 -8.80
CA TYR A 65 13.84 5.28 -8.38
C TYR A 65 14.01 5.38 -6.86
N GLU A 66 15.22 5.73 -6.42
CA GLU A 66 15.53 6.02 -5.01
C GLU A 66 15.14 7.47 -4.60
N GLU A 67 14.65 8.30 -5.52
CA GLU A 67 14.36 9.73 -5.29
C GLU A 67 12.93 10.15 -5.66
N ALA A 68 12.52 11.32 -5.14
CA ALA A 68 11.24 11.93 -5.47
C ALA A 68 11.19 12.33 -6.96
N VAL A 69 10.32 11.65 -7.71
CA VAL A 69 10.10 11.89 -9.15
C VAL A 69 9.61 13.31 -9.41
N LYS A 70 10.16 13.98 -10.43
CA LYS A 70 9.68 15.31 -10.84
C LYS A 70 8.25 15.25 -11.34
N GLU A 71 7.52 16.35 -11.23
CA GLU A 71 6.13 16.40 -11.67
C GLU A 71 5.96 16.07 -13.15
N SER A 72 6.87 16.53 -14.01
CA SER A 72 6.85 16.22 -15.45
C SER A 72 7.00 14.71 -15.70
N GLU A 73 7.96 14.07 -15.05
CA GLU A 73 8.25 12.64 -15.20
C GLU A 73 7.08 11.78 -14.69
N PHE A 74 6.41 12.20 -13.61
CA PHE A 74 5.20 11.56 -13.11
C PHE A 74 4.04 11.67 -14.10
N MET A 75 3.84 12.86 -14.69
CA MET A 75 2.76 13.07 -15.64
C MET A 75 2.98 12.29 -16.95
N GLU A 76 4.24 12.09 -17.36
CA GLU A 76 4.61 11.24 -18.49
C GLU A 76 4.25 9.76 -18.24
N SER A 77 4.41 9.26 -17.01
CA SER A 77 4.13 7.87 -16.63
C SER A 77 2.72 7.64 -16.05
N LEU A 78 1.87 8.66 -15.99
CA LEU A 78 0.58 8.61 -15.31
C LEU A 78 -0.33 7.46 -15.77
N ASN A 79 -0.38 7.18 -17.06
CA ASN A 79 -1.18 6.07 -17.58
C ASN A 79 -0.71 4.73 -17.04
N GLU A 80 0.60 4.47 -17.05
CA GLU A 80 1.21 3.24 -16.55
C GLU A 80 0.91 3.04 -15.06
N VAL A 81 1.10 4.10 -14.27
CA VAL A 81 0.77 4.10 -12.83
C VAL A 81 -0.71 3.77 -12.60
N THR A 82 -1.61 4.38 -13.37
CA THR A 82 -3.06 4.12 -13.24
C THR A 82 -3.45 2.73 -13.70
N GLU A 83 -2.73 2.14 -14.65
CA GLU A 83 -2.97 0.76 -15.11
C GLU A 83 -2.50 -0.26 -14.07
N GLU A 84 -1.30 -0.08 -13.50
CA GLU A 84 -0.76 -0.97 -12.47
C GLU A 84 -1.62 -0.95 -11.20
N LEU A 85 -2.00 0.23 -10.74
CA LEU A 85 -2.78 0.39 -9.50
C LEU A 85 -4.30 0.27 -9.73
N GLY A 86 -4.75 0.20 -10.99
CA GLY A 86 -6.15 0.37 -11.36
C GLY A 86 -7.09 -0.67 -10.74
N GLY A 87 -6.61 -1.88 -10.47
CA GLY A 87 -7.42 -2.90 -9.81
C GLY A 87 -7.86 -2.52 -8.38
N ILE A 88 -7.06 -1.68 -7.70
CA ILE A 88 -7.33 -1.20 -6.35
C ILE A 88 -8.55 -0.27 -6.31
N SER A 89 -8.86 0.43 -7.41
CA SER A 89 -9.99 1.37 -7.45
C SER A 89 -11.36 0.69 -7.32
N TYR A 90 -11.45 -0.59 -7.68
CA TYR A 90 -12.70 -1.36 -7.64
C TYR A 90 -13.02 -1.97 -6.27
N MET A 91 -12.12 -1.87 -5.29
CA MET A 91 -12.37 -2.40 -3.94
C MET A 91 -13.43 -1.57 -3.20
N ASN A 92 -14.35 -2.24 -2.51
CA ASN A 92 -15.37 -1.55 -1.70
C ASN A 92 -14.81 -1.10 -0.35
N VAL A 93 -15.01 0.17 0.00
CA VAL A 93 -14.53 0.76 1.26
C VAL A 93 -15.71 1.04 2.18
N ASN A 94 -15.68 0.47 3.39
CA ASN A 94 -16.65 0.77 4.44
C ASN A 94 -15.98 1.57 5.56
N ILE A 95 -16.25 2.88 5.55
CA ILE A 95 -15.71 3.82 6.53
C ILE A 95 -16.28 3.54 7.93
N GLU A 96 -17.55 3.18 8.06
CA GLU A 96 -18.18 2.98 9.37
C GLU A 96 -17.60 1.78 10.12
N SER A 97 -17.42 0.66 9.42
CA SER A 97 -16.81 -0.55 9.97
C SER A 97 -15.29 -0.50 10.01
N GLY A 98 -14.65 0.43 9.29
CA GLY A 98 -13.20 0.52 9.24
C GLY A 98 -12.55 -0.60 8.43
N SER A 99 -13.19 -1.06 7.35
CA SER A 99 -12.73 -2.18 6.52
C SER A 99 -12.75 -1.88 5.02
N VAL A 100 -11.94 -2.62 4.27
CA VAL A 100 -12.01 -2.73 2.80
C VAL A 100 -12.39 -4.17 2.45
N SER A 101 -13.33 -4.38 1.53
CA SER A 101 -13.74 -5.72 1.12
C SER A 101 -12.84 -6.29 0.03
N ASP A 102 -12.63 -7.60 0.06
CA ASP A 102 -11.95 -8.33 -1.01
C ASP A 102 -12.65 -8.10 -2.36
N TYR A 103 -11.85 -8.00 -3.42
CA TYR A 103 -12.31 -7.85 -4.80
C TYR A 103 -11.62 -8.86 -5.70
N LEU A 104 -12.38 -9.52 -6.58
CA LEU A 104 -11.87 -10.48 -7.55
C LEU A 104 -12.12 -9.96 -8.97
N LYS A 105 -11.05 -9.58 -9.65
CA LYS A 105 -11.08 -9.25 -11.08
C LYS A 105 -10.92 -10.54 -11.88
N LYS A 106 -11.94 -10.89 -12.66
CA LYS A 106 -11.86 -12.04 -13.56
C LYS A 106 -10.95 -11.71 -14.73
N GLY A 107 -9.98 -12.59 -15.00
CA GLY A 107 -9.09 -12.50 -16.15
C GLY A 107 -9.19 -13.76 -17.00
N HIS A 108 -8.74 -13.68 -18.25
CA HIS A 108 -8.81 -14.82 -19.18
C HIS A 108 -7.89 -15.99 -18.75
N ALA A 109 -6.64 -15.70 -18.34
CA ALA A 109 -5.68 -16.73 -17.95
C ALA A 109 -5.63 -16.96 -16.43
N CYS A 110 -5.40 -15.88 -15.68
CA CYS A 110 -5.41 -15.84 -14.22
C CYS A 110 -6.46 -14.84 -13.75
N ASN A 111 -7.12 -15.14 -12.64
CA ASN A 111 -7.89 -14.12 -11.92
C ASN A 111 -6.93 -13.31 -11.03
N ILE A 112 -7.33 -12.09 -10.70
CA ILE A 112 -6.57 -11.23 -9.78
C ILE A 112 -7.43 -10.95 -8.55
N LYS A 113 -6.97 -11.39 -7.39
CA LYS A 113 -7.65 -11.15 -6.11
C LYS A 113 -6.94 -10.05 -5.34
N TYR A 114 -7.69 -9.01 -4.99
CA TYR A 114 -7.28 -7.93 -4.10
C TYR A 114 -7.86 -8.17 -2.72
N THR A 115 -7.02 -8.11 -1.69
CA THR A 115 -7.42 -8.22 -0.28
C THR A 115 -6.97 -7.00 0.48
N GLY A 116 -7.83 -6.47 1.37
CA GLY A 116 -7.57 -5.21 2.08
C GLY A 116 -7.59 -5.40 3.59
N ASN A 117 -6.47 -5.16 4.26
CA ASN A 117 -6.34 -5.40 5.70
C ASN A 117 -5.52 -4.31 6.38
N PHE A 118 -5.90 -3.95 7.61
CA PHE A 118 -5.05 -3.11 8.46
C PHE A 118 -4.03 -3.96 9.21
N ARG A 119 -2.77 -3.53 9.20
CA ARG A 119 -1.70 -4.10 10.02
C ARG A 119 -0.99 -2.97 10.76
N GLU A 120 -0.98 -3.03 12.09
CA GLU A 120 -0.36 -2.01 12.95
C GLU A 120 -0.84 -0.58 12.62
N ASN A 121 0.00 0.19 11.91
CA ASN A 121 -0.24 1.57 11.50
C ASN A 121 -0.47 1.77 9.99
N GLU A 122 -0.76 0.70 9.26
CA GLU A 122 -0.79 0.66 7.79
C GLU A 122 -2.04 -0.03 7.26
N LEU A 123 -2.51 0.43 6.09
CA LEU A 123 -3.46 -0.29 5.25
C LEU A 123 -2.68 -1.06 4.19
N HIS A 124 -2.86 -2.38 4.15
CA HIS A 124 -2.23 -3.28 3.20
C HIS A 124 -3.27 -3.69 2.17
N ILE A 125 -2.99 -3.44 0.90
CA ILE A 125 -3.74 -4.00 -0.22
C ILE A 125 -2.85 -5.03 -0.89
N THR A 126 -3.26 -6.30 -0.89
CA THR A 126 -2.50 -7.37 -1.52
C THR A 126 -3.23 -7.88 -2.76
N GLU A 127 -2.56 -7.76 -3.89
CA GLU A 127 -2.90 -8.34 -5.18
C GLU A 127 -2.26 -9.73 -5.30
N THR A 128 -3.06 -10.74 -5.60
CA THR A 128 -2.60 -12.13 -5.80
C THR A 128 -3.12 -12.66 -7.11
N PHE A 129 -2.25 -13.32 -7.88
CA PHE A 129 -2.66 -14.08 -9.05
C PHE A 129 -3.20 -15.43 -8.57
N VAL A 130 -4.46 -15.72 -8.87
CA VAL A 130 -5.08 -17.00 -8.51
C VAL A 130 -5.52 -17.74 -9.76
N PRO A 131 -5.50 -19.08 -9.76
CA PRO A 131 -5.90 -19.88 -10.91
C PRO A 131 -7.24 -19.43 -11.50
N GLY A 132 -7.22 -19.16 -12.80
CA GLY A 132 -8.40 -18.97 -13.64
C GLY A 132 -8.60 -20.22 -14.48
N GLU A 133 -8.41 -20.09 -15.78
CA GLU A 133 -8.38 -21.23 -16.72
C GLU A 133 -7.05 -22.01 -16.63
N ILE A 134 -5.97 -21.37 -16.18
CA ILE A 134 -4.64 -21.98 -16.05
C ILE A 134 -4.34 -22.26 -14.57
N THR A 135 -3.74 -23.42 -14.28
CA THR A 135 -3.42 -23.87 -12.91
C THR A 135 -2.10 -23.31 -12.36
N SER A 136 -1.27 -22.68 -13.20
CA SER A 136 0.03 -22.09 -12.83
C SER A 136 -0.06 -20.57 -12.76
N CYS A 137 -0.75 -20.05 -11.76
CA CYS A 137 -0.74 -18.62 -11.41
C CYS A 137 -0.02 -18.48 -10.07
N GLY A 138 1.05 -17.70 -10.03
CA GLY A 138 1.91 -17.52 -8.86
C GLY A 138 2.32 -16.08 -8.69
N GLY A 139 2.56 -15.70 -7.43
CA GLY A 139 3.05 -14.39 -7.06
C GLY A 139 2.01 -13.46 -6.41
N TYR A 140 2.52 -12.39 -5.81
CA TYR A 140 1.74 -11.34 -5.18
C TYR A 140 2.46 -9.98 -5.24
N THR A 141 1.65 -8.92 -5.18
CA THR A 141 2.09 -7.55 -4.94
C THR A 141 1.34 -6.99 -3.73
N THR A 142 2.04 -6.43 -2.73
CA THR A 142 1.42 -5.78 -1.57
C THR A 142 1.74 -4.30 -1.56
N TYR A 143 0.71 -3.47 -1.70
CA TYR A 143 0.74 -2.01 -1.60
C TYR A 143 0.49 -1.61 -0.16
N LYS A 144 1.44 -0.90 0.46
CA LYS A 144 1.34 -0.48 1.86
C LYS A 144 1.09 1.03 1.93
N PHE A 145 0.00 1.40 2.58
CA PHE A 145 -0.43 2.79 2.77
C PHE A 145 -0.30 3.22 4.23
N LYS A 146 0.23 4.42 4.46
CA LYS A 146 0.49 4.96 5.80
C LYS A 146 0.19 6.45 5.87
N MET A 147 -0.25 6.91 7.04
CA MET A 147 -0.42 8.33 7.31
C MET A 147 0.95 8.99 7.56
N TYR A 148 1.26 10.03 6.79
CA TYR A 148 2.43 10.89 6.99
C TYR A 148 2.02 12.35 6.87
N LYS A 149 2.27 13.16 7.91
CA LYS A 149 1.87 14.57 7.99
C LYS A 149 0.40 14.80 7.59
N ASN A 150 -0.51 14.01 8.18
CA ASN A 150 -1.96 14.03 7.93
C ASN A 150 -2.40 13.72 6.49
N LYS A 151 -1.51 13.14 5.67
CA LYS A 151 -1.82 12.67 4.32
C LYS A 151 -1.53 11.19 4.22
N LEU A 152 -2.43 10.45 3.58
CA LEU A 152 -2.21 9.07 3.22
C LEU A 152 -1.15 9.02 2.12
N LYS A 153 -0.17 8.15 2.31
CA LYS A 153 0.91 7.89 1.37
C LYS A 153 0.99 6.41 1.06
N LEU A 154 1.04 6.06 -0.22
CA LEU A 154 1.63 4.80 -0.67
C LEU A 154 3.13 4.89 -0.36
N PHE A 155 3.62 4.07 0.56
CA PHE A 155 4.98 4.20 1.10
C PHE A 155 5.87 2.98 0.84
N ASP A 156 5.29 1.85 0.41
CA ASP A 156 6.03 0.65 0.02
C ASP A 156 5.18 -0.24 -0.90
N VAL A 157 5.84 -1.01 -1.77
CA VAL A 157 5.26 -2.00 -2.69
C VAL A 157 6.18 -3.21 -2.67
N GLU A 158 5.69 -4.31 -2.12
CA GLU A 158 6.44 -5.56 -2.00
C GLU A 158 5.96 -6.55 -3.07
N ARG A 159 6.86 -7.06 -3.90
CA ARG A 159 6.55 -8.04 -4.95
C ARG A 159 7.24 -9.36 -4.71
N LYS A 160 6.53 -10.45 -5.02
CA LYS A 160 7.08 -11.80 -5.08
C LYS A 160 6.46 -12.53 -6.26
N TYR A 161 7.29 -13.05 -7.16
CA TYR A 161 6.86 -13.84 -8.32
C TYR A 161 7.20 -15.31 -8.14
#